data_AF-A0AAD6KHU5-F1
#
_entry.id   AF-A0AAD6KHU5-F1
#
_cell.length_a   1.000
_cell.length_b   1.000
_cell.length_c   1.000
_cell.angle_alpha   90.00
_cell.angle_beta   90.00
_cell.angle_gamma   90.00
#
_symmetry.space_group_name_H-M   'P 1'
#
loop_
_entity.id
_entity.type
_entity.pdbx_description
1 polymer ?
#
loop_
_entity_poly.entity_id
_entity_poly.type
_entity_poly.pdbx_seq_one_letter_code
_entity_poly.pdbx_strand_id
1 'polypeptide(L)'
;MYDCHVSALRAYCVAFELVLYRYVSVLKGDSEGYRRNQVECDLHGLRMPELRSGARRSKRLDDLQPPQQPNNQAENLTVPAQNKTRRRAGGGRGRGGNAAGVAKGASPTTRPTGAGRGRGVRLIDLDPEPCQIEPAAVGAAELGYNRLEVVADKDIAMEGASAEKVIGVEEEGSTTPVPERVQVGSSPVYKVERKLGKGGFGQVYVGRRVSGGSDRTGPDAIEVALKFEHRNSKGCNYGPPYEWQVYNTLNGCYGIPWVHYKGRQGDFYILVMDILGPSLWDVWNSLGQSMSPNMAACIAVEAISILEKLHIKGFVHGDVKPENFLLGQPGSADEKKLYLIDLGLASRWKDASSGQHVDYDQRPDVFRGTIRYASVHAHLGRTGSRRDDLESLAYTLIFLIKGRLPWQGYQGDNKSFLVCKKKMGTSPELMCCFCPTPFKQFLEAVTNMKFDEEPDYSKLISFFESLIEPRSPLRPIRIDGALKGWTGWAKTRKIIYKLGRG
;
A
#
# COMPACT_ATOMS: atom_id res chain seq x y z
N MET A 1 -12.70 -35.71 24.79
CA MET A 1 -12.17 -34.45 24.20
C MET A 1 -12.08 -34.49 22.68
N TYR A 2 -11.57 -35.56 22.05
CA TYR A 2 -11.52 -35.66 20.58
C TYR A 2 -12.90 -35.51 19.90
N ASP A 3 -13.95 -36.16 20.39
CA ASP A 3 -15.29 -36.12 19.76
C ASP A 3 -15.96 -34.73 19.79
N CYS A 4 -15.65 -33.90 20.79
CA CYS A 4 -16.13 -32.51 20.83
C CYS A 4 -15.50 -31.67 19.72
N HIS A 5 -14.20 -31.87 19.42
CA HIS A 5 -13.54 -31.18 18.32
C HIS A 5 -14.06 -31.64 16.95
N VAL A 6 -14.28 -32.94 16.75
CA VAL A 6 -14.86 -33.47 15.50
C VAL A 6 -16.30 -32.96 15.31
N SER A 7 -17.10 -32.89 16.37
CA SER A 7 -18.47 -32.36 16.33
C SER A 7 -18.49 -30.86 16.02
N ALA A 8 -17.57 -30.08 16.62
CA ALA A 8 -17.41 -28.66 16.32
C ALA A 8 -16.98 -28.43 14.85
N LEU A 9 -16.00 -29.19 14.33
CA LEU A 9 -15.62 -29.09 12.92
C LEU A 9 -16.78 -29.45 11.98
N ARG A 10 -17.57 -30.49 12.29
CA ARG A 10 -18.77 -30.82 11.50
C ARG A 10 -19.80 -29.70 11.52
N ALA A 11 -20.08 -29.08 12.68
CA ALA A 11 -20.97 -27.94 12.77
C ALA A 11 -20.46 -26.72 11.96
N TYR A 12 -19.15 -26.45 12.00
CA TYR A 12 -18.53 -25.41 11.16
C TYR A 12 -18.62 -25.74 9.66
N CYS A 13 -18.41 -26.99 9.25
CA CYS A 13 -18.58 -27.41 7.85
C CYS A 13 -20.03 -27.25 7.37
N VAL A 14 -21.03 -27.65 8.16
CA VAL A 14 -22.45 -27.50 7.79
C VAL A 14 -22.85 -26.02 7.73
N ALA A 15 -22.44 -25.20 8.71
CA ALA A 15 -22.67 -23.75 8.65
C ALA A 15 -21.97 -23.10 7.44
N PHE A 16 -20.77 -23.57 7.09
CA PHE A 16 -20.01 -23.10 5.94
C PHE A 16 -20.68 -23.49 4.61
N GLU A 17 -21.18 -24.72 4.47
CA GLU A 17 -21.94 -25.15 3.30
C GLU A 17 -23.26 -24.37 3.15
N LEU A 18 -24.00 -24.12 4.23
CA LEU A 18 -25.23 -23.31 4.19
C LEU A 18 -24.97 -21.86 3.76
N VAL A 19 -23.87 -21.25 4.21
CA VAL A 19 -23.45 -19.90 3.78
C VAL A 19 -23.00 -19.90 2.30
N LEU A 20 -22.25 -20.92 1.87
CA LEU A 20 -21.88 -21.13 0.46
C LEU A 20 -23.10 -21.34 -0.44
N TYR A 21 -24.09 -22.11 0.01
CA TYR A 21 -25.30 -22.37 -0.77
C TYR A 21 -26.16 -21.11 -0.88
N ARG A 22 -26.30 -20.32 0.20
CA ARG A 22 -26.93 -18.98 0.13
C ARG A 22 -26.24 -18.06 -0.88
N TYR A 23 -24.91 -18.04 -0.92
CA TYR A 23 -24.14 -17.28 -1.90
C TYR A 23 -24.46 -17.73 -3.35
N VAL A 24 -24.56 -19.04 -3.59
CA VAL A 24 -24.93 -19.60 -4.90
C VAL A 24 -26.39 -19.29 -5.27
N SER A 25 -27.35 -19.41 -4.35
CA SER A 25 -28.77 -19.10 -4.60
C SER A 25 -29.00 -17.61 -4.88
N VAL A 26 -28.31 -16.71 -4.18
CA VAL A 26 -28.38 -15.26 -4.44
C VAL A 26 -27.80 -14.91 -5.82
N LEU A 27 -26.65 -15.48 -6.19
CA LEU A 27 -26.06 -15.30 -7.54
C LEU A 27 -26.92 -15.89 -8.66
N LYS A 28 -27.80 -16.86 -8.35
CA LYS A 28 -28.74 -17.48 -9.30
C LYS A 28 -30.16 -16.87 -9.28
N GLY A 29 -30.44 -15.92 -8.39
CA GLY A 29 -31.79 -15.33 -8.25
C GLY A 29 -32.85 -16.27 -7.66
N ASP A 30 -32.45 -17.35 -6.99
CA ASP A 30 -33.37 -18.36 -6.43
C ASP A 30 -34.00 -17.89 -5.10
N SER A 31 -35.25 -17.42 -5.18
CA SER A 31 -36.03 -16.91 -4.05
C SER A 31 -36.74 -17.98 -3.21
N GLU A 32 -36.74 -19.25 -3.65
CA GLU A 32 -37.35 -20.36 -2.91
C GLU A 32 -36.32 -21.05 -2.02
N GLY A 33 -35.11 -21.31 -2.53
CA GLY A 33 -33.99 -21.80 -1.73
C GLY A 33 -33.65 -20.89 -0.54
N TYR A 34 -33.81 -19.58 -0.70
CA TYR A 34 -33.62 -18.61 0.39
C TYR A 34 -34.63 -18.79 1.56
N ARG A 35 -35.91 -19.03 1.24
CA ARG A 35 -36.99 -19.16 2.24
C ARG A 35 -36.95 -20.51 2.96
N ARG A 36 -36.66 -21.59 2.24
CA ARG A 36 -36.61 -22.95 2.81
C ARG A 36 -35.58 -23.06 3.94
N ASN A 37 -34.41 -22.44 3.75
CA ASN A 37 -33.29 -22.57 4.68
C ASN A 37 -33.34 -21.57 5.84
N GLN A 38 -34.23 -20.57 5.80
CA GLN A 38 -34.49 -19.72 6.97
C GLN A 38 -35.08 -20.56 8.13
N VAL A 39 -36.01 -21.46 7.81
CA VAL A 39 -36.63 -22.40 8.75
C VAL A 39 -35.61 -23.38 9.34
N GLU A 40 -34.62 -23.80 8.53
CA GLU A 40 -33.57 -24.75 8.94
C GLU A 40 -32.52 -24.10 9.86
N CYS A 41 -32.20 -22.81 9.68
CA CYS A 41 -31.37 -22.06 10.63
C CYS A 41 -32.06 -21.85 11.98
N ASP A 42 -33.38 -21.60 11.98
CA ASP A 42 -34.16 -21.43 13.21
C ASP A 42 -34.24 -22.74 14.02
N LEU A 43 -34.32 -23.90 13.35
CA LEU A 43 -34.22 -25.24 13.95
C LEU A 43 -32.87 -25.53 14.63
N HIS A 44 -31.79 -24.85 14.23
CA HIS A 44 -30.45 -24.98 14.81
C HIS A 44 -30.10 -23.88 15.84
N GLY A 45 -31.05 -23.03 16.23
CA GLY A 45 -30.86 -22.04 17.29
C GLY A 45 -29.95 -20.85 16.94
N LEU A 46 -29.61 -20.67 15.66
CA LEU A 46 -28.73 -19.60 15.17
C LEU A 46 -29.52 -18.29 14.95
N ARG A 47 -29.79 -17.57 16.05
CA ARG A 47 -30.52 -16.30 15.99
C ARG A 47 -29.67 -15.17 15.39
N MET A 48 -30.02 -14.73 14.18
CA MET A 48 -29.33 -13.66 13.45
C MET A 48 -29.98 -12.27 13.66
N PRO A 49 -29.22 -11.16 13.54
CA PRO A 49 -29.77 -9.80 13.58
C PRO A 49 -30.66 -9.50 12.36
N GLU A 50 -31.69 -8.67 12.55
CA GLU A 50 -32.60 -8.26 11.48
C GLU A 50 -31.92 -7.34 10.44
N LEU A 51 -31.79 -7.82 9.21
CA LEU A 51 -31.38 -7.02 8.06
C LEU A 51 -32.53 -6.09 7.62
N ARG A 52 -32.41 -4.78 7.87
CA ARG A 52 -33.36 -3.79 7.34
C ARG A 52 -33.24 -3.66 5.82
N SER A 53 -34.21 -4.20 5.09
CA SER A 53 -34.33 -4.13 3.63
C SER A 53 -34.74 -2.74 3.12
N GLY A 54 -33.83 -1.78 3.22
CA GLY A 54 -34.02 -0.38 2.79
C GLY A 54 -34.00 -0.15 1.28
N ALA A 55 -34.90 -0.77 0.53
CA ALA A 55 -35.06 -0.53 -0.91
C ALA A 55 -35.62 0.88 -1.19
N ARG A 56 -34.75 1.87 -1.44
CA ARG A 56 -35.17 3.22 -1.88
C ARG A 56 -35.73 3.16 -3.31
N ARG A 57 -37.06 3.02 -3.42
CA ARG A 57 -37.79 3.36 -4.65
C ARG A 57 -37.56 4.84 -4.98
N SER A 58 -37.11 5.10 -6.20
CA SER A 58 -37.10 6.45 -6.78
C SER A 58 -38.54 7.00 -6.83
N LYS A 59 -38.72 8.25 -6.39
CA LYS A 59 -39.89 9.07 -6.73
C LYS A 59 -39.38 10.30 -7.49
N ARG A 60 -40.14 10.67 -8.53
CA ARG A 60 -39.81 11.72 -9.50
C ARG A 60 -39.89 13.11 -8.87
N LEU A 61 -39.28 14.08 -9.56
CA LEU A 61 -39.63 15.50 -9.43
C LEU A 61 -41.13 15.65 -9.74
N ASP A 62 -41.85 16.42 -8.92
CA ASP A 62 -42.38 17.75 -9.26
C ASP A 62 -42.88 18.43 -7.98
N ASP A 63 -43.31 19.69 -8.07
CA ASP A 63 -43.84 20.57 -7.01
C ASP A 63 -42.85 21.15 -5.97
N LEU A 64 -42.32 22.34 -6.29
CA LEU A 64 -41.84 23.33 -5.31
C LEU A 64 -42.32 24.74 -5.69
N GLN A 65 -43.12 25.36 -4.82
CA GLN A 65 -43.14 26.82 -4.68
C GLN A 65 -43.26 27.23 -3.17
N PRO A 66 -42.65 28.35 -2.75
CA PRO A 66 -42.57 28.82 -1.36
C PRO A 66 -43.66 29.90 -1.09
N PRO A 67 -43.63 30.75 -0.03
CA PRO A 67 -42.77 30.83 1.17
C PRO A 67 -43.56 30.97 2.51
N GLN A 68 -42.86 31.13 3.66
CA GLN A 68 -43.00 32.25 4.62
C GLN A 68 -42.45 31.95 6.05
N GLN A 69 -41.56 32.84 6.52
CA GLN A 69 -41.41 33.28 7.92
C GLN A 69 -42.14 34.66 8.02
N PRO A 70 -42.52 35.23 9.20
CA PRO A 70 -41.73 35.25 10.45
C PRO A 70 -42.51 35.27 11.79
N ASN A 71 -41.79 35.27 12.93
CA ASN A 71 -41.93 36.37 13.91
C ASN A 71 -40.74 36.48 14.90
N ASN A 72 -40.55 37.67 15.47
CA ASN A 72 -39.47 38.06 16.40
C ASN A 72 -39.95 38.15 17.86
N GLN A 73 -38.99 38.06 18.80
CA GLN A 73 -38.85 38.82 20.07
C GLN A 73 -37.41 38.52 20.58
N ALA A 74 -36.45 39.45 20.68
CA ALA A 74 -36.37 40.68 21.51
C ALA A 74 -36.49 40.34 23.03
N GLU A 75 -35.61 40.75 23.94
CA GLU A 75 -34.55 41.77 23.93
C GLU A 75 -33.18 41.15 24.42
N ASN A 76 -32.14 41.81 24.96
CA ASN A 76 -31.83 43.22 25.29
C ASN A 76 -30.28 43.46 25.16
N LEU A 77 -29.76 44.61 25.59
CA LEU A 77 -28.38 45.07 25.49
C LEU A 77 -27.69 45.24 26.88
N THR A 78 -26.35 45.19 26.93
CA THR A 78 -25.50 46.39 27.12
C THR A 78 -24.00 46.09 27.17
N VAL A 79 -23.20 47.10 26.83
CA VAL A 79 -21.72 47.12 26.82
C VAL A 79 -21.26 48.41 27.54
N PRO A 80 -20.10 48.39 28.18
CA PRO A 80 -19.15 49.50 28.01
C PRO A 80 -17.70 48.98 27.87
N ALA A 81 -16.69 49.72 27.41
CA ALA A 81 -16.48 50.90 26.57
C ALA A 81 -14.96 51.20 26.67
N GLN A 82 -14.39 51.99 25.75
CA GLN A 82 -12.94 52.15 25.59
C GLN A 82 -12.32 53.32 26.39
N ASN A 83 -11.01 53.25 26.67
CA ASN A 83 -10.05 54.38 26.65
C ASN A 83 -8.62 53.80 26.74
N LYS A 84 -7.64 54.05 25.85
CA LYS A 84 -6.95 55.27 25.36
C LYS A 84 -5.53 55.43 25.96
N THR A 85 -4.54 55.34 25.06
CA THR A 85 -3.27 56.11 25.00
C THR A 85 -2.27 56.10 26.16
N ARG A 86 -1.00 55.73 25.86
CA ARG A 86 0.11 56.70 25.90
C ARG A 86 1.34 56.29 25.06
N ARG A 87 1.90 57.24 24.30
CA ARG A 87 3.25 57.18 23.72
C ARG A 87 4.30 57.57 24.76
N ARG A 88 5.52 57.03 24.66
CA ARG A 88 6.75 57.83 24.81
C ARG A 88 7.90 57.20 24.02
N ALA A 89 8.81 58.05 23.54
CA ALA A 89 9.98 57.70 22.74
C ALA A 89 11.25 58.23 23.41
N GLY A 90 12.42 57.81 22.94
CA GLY A 90 13.62 58.67 22.97
C GLY A 90 14.97 58.02 23.28
N GLY A 91 15.80 57.85 22.25
CA GLY A 91 17.28 57.90 22.30
C GLY A 91 18.03 56.69 22.92
N GLY A 92 19.28 56.40 22.54
CA GLY A 92 20.09 56.93 21.43
C GLY A 92 21.59 57.02 21.74
N ARG A 93 22.44 56.54 20.81
CA ARG A 93 23.94 56.58 20.81
C ARG A 93 24.62 55.63 21.84
N GLY A 94 25.76 54.98 21.56
CA GLY A 94 26.48 54.80 20.29
C GLY A 94 27.99 54.45 20.45
N ARG A 95 28.63 54.09 19.31
CA ARG A 95 30.09 54.10 18.99
C ARG A 95 31.07 53.03 19.54
N GLY A 96 31.93 52.57 18.61
CA GLY A 96 33.26 51.96 18.82
C GLY A 96 33.36 50.48 18.40
N GLY A 97 34.27 50.02 17.53
CA GLY A 97 35.25 50.70 16.66
C GLY A 97 36.49 49.82 16.36
N ASN A 98 36.99 49.84 15.10
CA ASN A 98 38.20 49.18 14.55
C ASN A 98 38.07 47.65 14.27
N ALA A 99 38.40 47.04 13.12
CA ALA A 99 39.32 47.30 11.97
C ALA A 99 40.82 47.00 12.26
N ALA A 100 41.69 46.49 11.37
CA ALA A 100 41.63 46.25 9.91
C ALA A 100 42.71 45.23 9.40
N GLY A 101 42.73 44.92 8.08
CA GLY A 101 43.85 44.28 7.32
C GLY A 101 43.40 43.07 6.45
N VAL A 102 43.23 43.07 5.10
CA VAL A 102 43.98 43.60 3.91
C VAL A 102 45.26 42.76 3.63
N ALA A 103 45.56 42.20 2.44
CA ALA A 103 45.39 42.66 1.04
C ALA A 103 45.13 41.51 0.00
N LYS A 104 44.50 41.78 -1.17
CA LYS A 104 45.03 41.80 -2.59
C LYS A 104 45.85 40.57 -3.04
N GLY A 105 45.70 39.95 -4.23
CA GLY A 105 44.87 40.16 -5.46
C GLY A 105 44.89 38.85 -6.32
N ALA A 106 44.63 38.76 -7.64
CA ALA A 106 44.28 39.72 -8.70
C ALA A 106 43.56 38.99 -9.91
N SER A 107 43.77 39.42 -11.17
CA SER A 107 43.29 38.82 -12.46
C SER A 107 44.39 39.07 -13.55
N PRO A 108 44.45 38.43 -14.76
CA PRO A 108 43.36 38.46 -15.78
C PRO A 108 43.23 37.30 -16.83
N THR A 109 42.08 37.28 -17.52
CA THR A 109 41.81 36.90 -18.94
C THR A 109 42.42 35.65 -19.64
N THR A 110 41.57 34.80 -20.25
CA THR A 110 41.45 34.61 -21.74
C THR A 110 40.34 33.61 -22.16
N ARG A 111 39.90 33.73 -23.42
CA ARG A 111 39.06 32.83 -24.27
C ARG A 111 39.70 32.89 -25.70
N PRO A 112 39.49 31.97 -26.68
CA PRO A 112 38.18 31.37 -27.03
C PRO A 112 38.16 29.94 -27.70
N THR A 113 36.95 29.47 -28.04
CA THR A 113 36.55 28.57 -29.18
C THR A 113 37.16 27.17 -29.42
N GLY A 114 36.30 26.16 -29.68
CA GLY A 114 36.68 24.90 -30.37
C GLY A 114 35.60 23.80 -30.34
N ALA A 115 35.04 23.43 -31.51
CA ALA A 115 33.91 22.49 -31.70
C ALA A 115 34.20 20.99 -31.42
N GLY A 116 33.16 20.14 -31.31
CA GLY A 116 33.30 18.70 -31.63
C GLY A 116 32.34 17.69 -30.98
N ARG A 117 31.46 17.09 -31.79
CA ARG A 117 30.52 15.98 -31.48
C ARG A 117 31.20 14.70 -30.93
N GLY A 118 30.45 13.86 -30.17
CA GLY A 118 30.46 12.40 -30.42
C GLY A 118 30.37 11.41 -29.23
N ARG A 119 29.21 10.74 -29.12
CA ARG A 119 28.89 9.40 -28.57
C ARG A 119 29.97 8.55 -27.83
N GLY A 120 29.51 7.88 -26.76
CA GLY A 120 29.90 6.48 -26.47
C GLY A 120 30.43 6.19 -25.06
N VAL A 121 29.56 5.74 -24.15
CA VAL A 121 29.98 5.10 -22.89
C VAL A 121 30.30 3.63 -23.20
N ARG A 122 31.45 3.13 -22.73
CA ARG A 122 31.86 1.72 -22.88
C ARG A 122 31.39 0.90 -21.68
N LEU A 123 31.06 -0.37 -21.92
CA LEU A 123 30.91 -1.38 -20.88
C LEU A 123 32.24 -1.58 -20.13
N ILE A 124 32.15 -2.11 -18.92
CA ILE A 124 33.26 -2.68 -18.16
C ILE A 124 33.04 -4.20 -18.19
N ASP A 125 33.94 -4.92 -18.85
CA ASP A 125 34.03 -6.38 -18.76
C ASP A 125 34.71 -6.78 -17.44
N LEU A 126 34.31 -7.93 -16.90
CA LEU A 126 35.01 -8.63 -15.82
C LEU A 126 35.02 -10.12 -16.15
N ASP A 127 36.15 -10.60 -16.66
CA ASP A 127 36.41 -12.02 -16.90
C ASP A 127 36.62 -12.80 -15.58
N PRO A 128 36.21 -14.07 -15.50
CA PRO A 128 36.45 -14.93 -14.34
C PRO A 128 37.70 -15.83 -14.51
N GLU A 129 38.53 -15.90 -13.47
CA GLU A 129 39.61 -16.90 -13.35
C GLU A 129 39.09 -18.24 -12.77
N PRO A 130 39.66 -19.41 -13.16
CA PRO A 130 39.08 -20.71 -12.86
C PRO A 130 39.70 -21.39 -11.62
N CYS A 131 39.00 -22.40 -11.07
CA CYS A 131 39.57 -23.35 -10.10
C CYS A 131 39.43 -24.79 -10.62
N GLN A 132 40.54 -25.53 -10.60
CA GLN A 132 40.67 -26.93 -11.00
C GLN A 132 40.47 -27.85 -9.79
N ILE A 133 39.75 -28.98 -9.96
CA ILE A 133 39.86 -30.16 -9.10
C ILE A 133 39.69 -31.42 -9.98
N GLU A 134 40.68 -32.31 -9.96
CA GLU A 134 40.68 -33.63 -10.62
C GLU A 134 40.18 -34.75 -9.66
N PRO A 135 39.76 -35.92 -10.16
CA PRO A 135 38.90 -36.86 -9.43
C PRO A 135 39.63 -38.01 -8.72
N ALA A 136 38.94 -38.67 -7.79
CA ALA A 136 39.28 -39.99 -7.25
C ALA A 136 38.03 -40.89 -7.20
N ALA A 137 38.22 -42.20 -7.46
CA ALA A 137 37.15 -43.17 -7.71
C ALA A 137 36.92 -44.16 -6.54
N VAL A 138 36.13 -45.22 -6.81
CA VAL A 138 35.71 -46.34 -5.93
C VAL A 138 34.48 -46.03 -5.04
N GLY A 139 33.43 -46.84 -4.97
CA GLY A 139 33.12 -48.12 -5.64
C GLY A 139 31.66 -48.57 -5.42
N ALA A 140 31.20 -49.54 -6.23
CA ALA A 140 29.81 -49.94 -6.47
C ALA A 140 28.94 -50.40 -5.27
N ALA A 141 27.62 -50.17 -5.38
CA ALA A 141 26.58 -51.21 -5.25
C ALA A 141 25.23 -50.72 -5.84
N GLU A 142 24.52 -51.59 -6.58
CA GLU A 142 23.21 -51.29 -7.17
C GLU A 142 22.04 -51.46 -6.17
N LEU A 143 20.88 -50.86 -6.48
CA LEU A 143 19.65 -51.60 -6.83
C LEU A 143 18.57 -50.59 -7.29
N GLY A 144 17.95 -50.85 -8.45
CA GLY A 144 17.10 -49.86 -9.13
C GLY A 144 15.60 -50.02 -8.92
N TYR A 145 14.80 -49.08 -9.47
CA TYR A 145 13.43 -49.35 -9.91
C TYR A 145 12.98 -48.36 -11.01
N ASN A 146 12.50 -48.95 -12.12
CA ASN A 146 11.54 -48.45 -13.11
C ASN A 146 11.65 -47.04 -13.70
N ARG A 147 12.16 -47.02 -14.93
CA ARG A 147 11.91 -46.03 -15.99
C ARG A 147 10.41 -45.96 -16.33
N LEU A 148 9.83 -44.76 -16.28
CA LEU A 148 8.57 -44.41 -16.94
C LEU A 148 8.76 -43.06 -17.64
N GLU A 149 8.27 -42.95 -18.87
CA GLU A 149 8.75 -41.96 -19.82
C GLU A 149 8.13 -40.58 -19.58
N VAL A 150 8.98 -39.56 -19.44
CA VAL A 150 8.56 -38.16 -19.54
C VAL A 150 8.66 -37.77 -21.01
N VAL A 151 7.50 -37.73 -21.69
CA VAL A 151 7.41 -37.13 -23.02
C VAL A 151 7.73 -35.64 -22.89
N ALA A 152 8.78 -35.21 -23.57
CA ALA A 152 9.20 -33.82 -23.59
C ALA A 152 8.35 -33.03 -24.60
N ASP A 153 7.29 -32.37 -24.13
CA ASP A 153 6.68 -31.29 -24.90
C ASP A 153 7.47 -30.00 -24.71
N LYS A 154 7.84 -29.40 -25.84
CA LYS A 154 8.57 -28.13 -25.92
C LYS A 154 7.60 -26.95 -26.02
N ASP A 155 8.14 -25.78 -25.73
CA ASP A 155 7.65 -24.47 -26.20
C ASP A 155 6.26 -24.03 -25.72
N ILE A 156 6.20 -23.53 -24.48
CA ILE A 156 5.25 -22.45 -24.12
C ILE A 156 6.08 -21.22 -23.77
N ALA A 157 6.09 -20.24 -24.68
CA ALA A 157 6.68 -18.94 -24.45
C ALA A 157 5.90 -18.17 -23.37
N MET A 158 6.61 -17.62 -22.40
CA MET A 158 6.01 -16.86 -21.30
C MET A 158 5.80 -15.40 -21.70
N GLU A 159 4.62 -15.08 -22.25
CA GLU A 159 4.23 -13.68 -22.48
C GLU A 159 3.94 -12.97 -21.15
N GLY A 160 4.92 -12.19 -20.68
CA GLY A 160 4.78 -11.25 -19.57
C GLY A 160 4.00 -9.99 -19.96
N ALA A 161 2.72 -10.13 -20.32
CA ALA A 161 1.83 -8.99 -20.56
C ALA A 161 1.19 -8.50 -19.26
N SER A 162 1.31 -7.21 -18.97
CA SER A 162 0.63 -6.57 -17.85
C SER A 162 -0.85 -6.30 -18.18
N ALA A 163 -1.72 -6.59 -17.20
CA ALA A 163 -3.17 -6.38 -17.13
C ALA A 163 -4.07 -7.60 -17.45
N GLU A 164 -4.83 -8.03 -16.44
CA GLU A 164 -6.10 -8.74 -16.63
C GLU A 164 -7.21 -7.98 -15.93
N LYS A 165 -7.81 -7.10 -16.72
CA LYS A 165 -9.05 -6.38 -16.45
C LYS A 165 -10.21 -7.29 -16.85
N VAL A 166 -11.27 -7.34 -16.06
CA VAL A 166 -12.50 -8.06 -16.47
C VAL A 166 -13.05 -7.40 -17.73
N ILE A 167 -13.36 -8.21 -18.75
CA ILE A 167 -13.80 -7.74 -20.07
C ILE A 167 -15.26 -7.26 -19.98
N GLY A 168 -15.43 -6.01 -19.58
CA GLY A 168 -16.41 -5.15 -20.24
C GLY A 168 -15.73 -4.52 -21.45
N VAL A 169 -16.45 -4.35 -22.56
CA VAL A 169 -15.97 -3.55 -23.69
C VAL A 169 -15.78 -2.11 -23.20
N GLU A 170 -14.53 -1.75 -22.89
CA GLU A 170 -14.18 -0.35 -22.70
C GLU A 170 -14.01 0.27 -24.09
N GLU A 171 -14.94 1.16 -24.45
CA GLU A 171 -14.68 2.14 -25.49
C GLU A 171 -13.32 2.82 -25.21
N GLU A 172 -12.54 3.08 -26.25
CA GLU A 172 -11.49 4.10 -26.22
C GLU A 172 -12.14 5.49 -26.12
N GLY A 173 -12.78 5.75 -24.98
CA GLY A 173 -13.42 7.02 -24.65
C GLY A 173 -12.36 8.11 -24.53
N SER A 174 -12.17 8.84 -25.64
CA SER A 174 -11.45 10.12 -25.78
C SER A 174 -10.72 10.57 -24.52
N THR A 175 -9.53 10.01 -24.29
CA THR A 175 -8.76 10.37 -23.10
C THR A 175 -8.14 11.75 -23.30
N THR A 176 -8.71 12.75 -22.62
CA THR A 176 -8.16 14.11 -22.58
C THR A 176 -6.65 14.05 -22.29
N PRO A 177 -5.79 14.66 -23.13
CA PRO A 177 -4.36 14.57 -22.93
C PRO A 177 -3.95 15.22 -21.60
N VAL A 178 -2.98 14.63 -20.91
CA VAL A 178 -2.40 15.26 -19.72
C VAL A 178 -1.67 16.55 -20.10
N PRO A 179 -1.73 17.61 -19.29
CA PRO A 179 -1.13 18.90 -19.64
C PRO A 179 0.40 18.79 -19.68
N GLU A 180 1.06 19.40 -20.67
CA GLU A 180 2.54 19.39 -20.80
C GLU A 180 3.27 20.08 -19.64
N ARG A 181 2.58 20.99 -18.95
CA ARG A 181 3.09 21.72 -17.79
C ARG A 181 2.07 21.73 -16.67
N VAL A 182 2.54 21.51 -15.44
CA VAL A 182 1.74 21.52 -14.23
C VAL A 182 2.15 22.69 -13.34
N GLN A 183 1.17 23.43 -12.83
CA GLN A 183 1.32 24.33 -11.69
C GLN A 183 0.05 24.29 -10.85
N VAL A 184 0.16 23.94 -9.56
CA VAL A 184 -0.99 23.76 -8.66
C VAL A 184 -0.78 24.48 -7.33
N GLY A 185 -1.72 25.36 -6.97
CA GLY A 185 -1.60 26.21 -5.80
C GLY A 185 -0.35 27.08 -5.87
N SER A 186 0.49 27.03 -4.84
CA SER A 186 1.79 27.73 -4.78
C SER A 186 2.97 26.91 -5.32
N SER A 187 2.73 25.83 -6.09
CA SER A 187 3.83 25.00 -6.60
C SER A 187 4.71 25.74 -7.62
N PRO A 188 5.97 25.31 -7.78
CA PRO A 188 6.73 25.58 -8.99
C PRO A 188 5.98 25.09 -10.25
N VAL A 189 6.39 25.59 -11.41
CA VAL A 189 5.99 25.02 -12.70
C VAL A 189 6.84 23.77 -12.95
N TYR A 190 6.19 22.65 -13.22
CA TYR A 190 6.81 21.39 -13.63
C TYR A 190 6.48 21.09 -15.08
N LYS A 191 7.48 20.72 -15.89
CA LYS A 191 7.27 20.10 -17.20
C LYS A 191 6.96 18.62 -16.99
N VAL A 192 5.90 18.12 -17.61
CA VAL A 192 5.58 16.68 -17.62
C VAL A 192 6.50 15.99 -18.62
N GLU A 193 7.18 14.94 -18.17
CA GLU A 193 8.10 14.14 -18.98
C GLU A 193 7.55 12.71 -19.15
N ARG A 194 8.42 11.70 -19.10
CA ARG A 194 8.05 10.30 -19.29
C ARG A 194 7.02 9.82 -18.26
N LYS A 195 6.12 8.94 -18.70
CA LYS A 195 5.19 8.22 -17.83
C LYS A 195 5.95 7.24 -16.92
N LEU A 196 5.52 7.16 -15.66
CA LEU A 196 5.99 6.20 -14.66
C LEU A 196 5.04 5.01 -14.55
N GLY A 197 3.72 5.23 -14.65
CA GLY A 197 2.74 4.15 -14.57
C GLY A 197 1.29 4.56 -14.87
N LYS A 198 0.39 3.58 -14.90
CA LYS A 198 -1.06 3.76 -14.94
C LYS A 198 -1.69 2.77 -13.95
N GLY A 199 -2.35 3.29 -12.92
CA GLY A 199 -3.11 2.50 -11.95
C GLY A 199 -4.61 2.52 -12.26
N GLY A 200 -5.41 1.87 -11.41
CA GLY A 200 -6.88 1.90 -11.53
C GLY A 200 -7.51 3.28 -11.32
N PHE A 201 -6.80 4.17 -10.60
CA PHE A 201 -7.27 5.51 -10.21
C PHE A 201 -6.59 6.64 -10.98
N GLY A 202 -5.56 6.40 -11.80
CA GLY A 202 -4.87 7.50 -12.46
C GLY A 202 -3.60 7.13 -13.20
N GLN A 203 -2.88 8.16 -13.63
CA GLN A 203 -1.64 8.06 -14.37
C GLN A 203 -0.53 8.82 -13.63
N VAL A 204 0.67 8.24 -13.55
CA VAL A 204 1.83 8.84 -12.86
C VAL A 204 2.91 9.16 -13.89
N TYR A 205 3.51 10.35 -13.80
CA TYR A 205 4.56 10.84 -14.68
C TYR A 205 5.71 11.45 -13.89
N VAL A 206 6.89 11.52 -14.49
CA VAL A 206 7.97 12.40 -14.00
C VAL A 206 7.58 13.85 -14.28
N GLY A 207 7.67 14.71 -13.27
CA GLY A 207 7.66 16.16 -13.42
C GLY A 207 9.06 16.72 -13.22
N ARG A 208 9.60 17.47 -14.18
CA ARG A 208 10.85 18.21 -14.02
C ARG A 208 10.56 19.68 -13.73
N ARG A 209 11.09 20.21 -12.63
CA ARG A 209 10.94 21.62 -12.26
C ARG A 209 11.56 22.53 -13.35
N VAL A 210 10.81 23.54 -13.79
CA VAL A 210 11.23 24.43 -14.90
C VAL A 210 12.24 25.49 -14.44
N SER A 211 12.18 25.92 -13.18
CA SER A 211 13.09 26.91 -12.62
C SER A 211 13.30 26.73 -11.11
N GLY A 212 14.53 26.94 -10.66
CA GLY A 212 14.96 26.65 -9.30
C GLY A 212 15.02 25.16 -8.97
N GLY A 213 15.35 24.87 -7.72
CA GLY A 213 15.59 23.51 -7.22
C GLY A 213 17.04 23.06 -7.39
N SER A 214 17.65 22.65 -6.29
CA SER A 214 18.98 22.01 -6.21
C SER A 214 18.90 20.56 -5.77
N ASP A 215 17.77 20.17 -5.17
CA ASP A 215 17.70 19.00 -4.32
C ASP A 215 17.14 17.79 -5.11
N ARG A 216 17.39 16.59 -4.58
CA ARG A 216 16.94 15.33 -5.20
C ARG A 216 15.56 14.88 -4.68
N THR A 217 15.15 15.38 -3.52
CA THR A 217 13.95 14.97 -2.76
C THR A 217 13.34 16.18 -2.04
N GLY A 218 12.07 16.12 -1.64
CA GLY A 218 11.43 17.21 -0.91
C GLY A 218 10.85 18.32 -1.81
N PRO A 219 10.28 19.39 -1.22
CA PRO A 219 9.48 20.38 -1.93
C PRO A 219 10.27 21.21 -2.96
N ASP A 220 11.60 21.27 -2.81
CA ASP A 220 12.50 21.96 -3.73
C ASP A 220 13.18 21.03 -4.76
N ALA A 221 12.78 19.76 -4.85
CA ALA A 221 13.37 18.79 -5.77
C ALA A 221 13.30 19.21 -7.24
N ILE A 222 14.36 18.85 -8.00
CA ILE A 222 14.44 19.05 -9.46
C ILE A 222 13.46 18.13 -10.20
N GLU A 223 13.26 16.92 -9.70
CA GLU A 223 12.31 15.93 -10.21
C GLU A 223 11.29 15.58 -9.13
N VAL A 224 10.05 15.31 -9.54
CA VAL A 224 8.92 14.91 -8.69
C VAL A 224 8.09 13.87 -9.42
N ALA A 225 7.28 13.10 -8.69
CA ALA A 225 6.23 12.29 -9.29
C ALA A 225 4.92 13.10 -9.34
N LEU A 226 4.28 13.10 -10.51
CA LEU A 226 3.01 13.77 -10.79
C LEU A 226 1.92 12.71 -11.00
N LYS A 227 1.01 12.55 -10.03
CA LYS A 227 -0.15 11.65 -10.16
C LYS A 227 -1.38 12.45 -10.62
N PHE A 228 -1.93 12.07 -11.77
CA PHE A 228 -3.12 12.66 -12.38
C PHE A 228 -4.31 11.70 -12.27
N GLU A 229 -5.42 12.18 -11.70
CA GLU A 229 -6.72 11.52 -11.78
C GLU A 229 -7.71 12.46 -12.50
N HIS A 230 -8.40 11.94 -13.51
CA HIS A 230 -9.37 12.71 -14.28
C HIS A 230 -10.65 12.93 -13.45
N ARG A 231 -11.31 14.09 -13.59
CA ARG A 231 -12.51 14.44 -12.82
C ARG A 231 -13.69 13.47 -13.01
N ASN A 232 -13.74 12.75 -14.14
CA ASN A 232 -14.77 11.75 -14.43
C ASN A 232 -14.35 10.31 -13.97
N SER A 233 -13.21 10.15 -13.31
CA SER A 233 -12.79 8.86 -12.73
C SER A 233 -13.74 8.41 -11.62
N LYS A 234 -13.86 7.09 -11.42
CA LYS A 234 -14.77 6.49 -10.42
C LYS A 234 -14.54 6.96 -8.98
N GLY A 235 -13.36 7.52 -8.65
CA GLY A 235 -13.03 8.11 -7.35
C GLY A 235 -13.38 9.59 -7.18
N CYS A 236 -13.79 10.28 -8.26
CA CYS A 236 -13.90 11.75 -8.33
C CYS A 236 -15.32 12.31 -8.37
N ASN A 237 -16.35 11.45 -8.32
CA ASN A 237 -17.77 11.83 -8.50
C ASN A 237 -18.27 12.91 -7.53
N TYR A 238 -17.61 13.10 -6.38
CA TYR A 238 -18.00 14.04 -5.33
C TYR A 238 -16.90 15.08 -5.00
N GLY A 239 -15.92 15.27 -5.89
CA GLY A 239 -14.82 16.21 -5.68
C GLY A 239 -13.44 15.53 -5.84
N PRO A 240 -12.40 16.03 -5.15
CA PRO A 240 -11.07 15.43 -5.21
C PRO A 240 -11.05 13.97 -4.69
N PRO A 241 -10.13 13.12 -5.17
CA PRO A 241 -10.01 11.73 -4.74
C PRO A 241 -9.87 11.57 -3.22
N TYR A 242 -10.47 10.52 -2.65
CA TYR A 242 -10.39 10.24 -1.21
C TYR A 242 -8.94 10.10 -0.71
N GLU A 243 -8.04 9.60 -1.56
CA GLU A 243 -6.59 9.57 -1.34
C GLU A 243 -6.01 10.90 -0.84
N TRP A 244 -6.54 12.06 -1.28
CA TRP A 244 -6.10 13.38 -0.82
C TRP A 244 -6.39 13.63 0.67
N GLN A 245 -7.45 13.05 1.22
CA GLN A 245 -7.82 13.13 2.63
C GLN A 245 -6.97 12.17 3.46
N VAL A 246 -6.64 11.01 2.89
CA VAL A 246 -5.72 10.03 3.48
C VAL A 246 -4.32 10.64 3.63
N TYR A 247 -3.77 11.25 2.57
CA TYR A 247 -2.49 11.97 2.64
C TYR A 247 -2.50 13.16 3.61
N ASN A 248 -3.63 13.87 3.83
CA ASN A 248 -3.69 14.91 4.87
C ASN A 248 -3.32 14.39 6.27
N THR A 249 -3.58 13.11 6.55
CA THR A 249 -3.30 12.50 7.87
C THR A 249 -1.94 11.78 7.92
N LEU A 250 -1.45 11.35 6.75
CA LEU A 250 -0.28 10.48 6.60
C LEU A 250 0.97 11.16 6.00
N ASN A 251 0.90 12.42 5.58
CA ASN A 251 2.09 13.14 5.10
C ASN A 251 3.16 13.18 6.21
N GLY A 252 4.40 12.82 5.87
CA GLY A 252 5.48 12.68 6.86
C GLY A 252 5.37 11.45 7.79
N CYS A 253 4.44 10.53 7.55
CA CYS A 253 4.42 9.22 8.21
C CYS A 253 5.60 8.36 7.72
N TYR A 254 6.12 7.50 8.59
CA TYR A 254 7.26 6.64 8.24
C TYR A 254 6.92 5.71 7.06
N GLY A 255 7.76 5.74 6.02
CA GLY A 255 7.59 4.94 4.81
C GLY A 255 6.40 5.34 3.94
N ILE A 256 5.83 6.54 4.11
CA ILE A 256 4.89 7.13 3.15
C ILE A 256 5.62 8.29 2.44
N PRO A 257 5.61 8.38 1.10
CA PRO A 257 6.24 9.50 0.39
C PRO A 257 5.52 10.82 0.69
N TRP A 258 6.25 11.94 0.66
CA TRP A 258 5.62 13.24 0.85
C TRP A 258 4.79 13.65 -0.36
N VAL A 259 3.63 14.22 -0.11
CA VAL A 259 2.91 15.08 -1.05
C VAL A 259 3.29 16.53 -0.73
N HIS A 260 4.00 17.19 -1.65
CA HIS A 260 4.43 18.58 -1.50
C HIS A 260 3.31 19.56 -1.89
N TYR A 261 2.62 19.27 -2.98
CA TYR A 261 1.54 20.10 -3.50
C TYR A 261 0.39 19.24 -4.02
N LYS A 262 -0.82 19.80 -4.02
CA LYS A 262 -1.99 19.21 -4.66
C LYS A 262 -2.93 20.29 -5.14
N GLY A 263 -3.63 20.03 -6.23
CA GLY A 263 -4.59 20.97 -6.79
C GLY A 263 -5.22 20.44 -8.08
N ARG A 264 -6.07 21.27 -8.69
CA ARG A 264 -6.74 20.94 -9.95
C ARG A 264 -6.18 21.81 -11.06
N GLN A 265 -5.92 21.22 -12.22
CA GLN A 265 -5.57 21.94 -13.45
C GLN A 265 -6.31 21.30 -14.63
N GLY A 266 -7.11 22.10 -15.35
CA GLY A 266 -8.06 21.58 -16.32
C GLY A 266 -8.98 20.54 -15.66
N ASP A 267 -9.15 19.40 -16.34
CA ASP A 267 -9.99 18.28 -15.90
C ASP A 267 -9.27 17.27 -14.98
N PHE A 268 -8.06 17.58 -14.51
CA PHE A 268 -7.27 16.68 -13.65
C PHE A 268 -7.14 17.20 -12.23
N TYR A 269 -7.37 16.30 -11.27
CA TYR A 269 -6.83 16.39 -9.92
C TYR A 269 -5.38 15.88 -9.94
N ILE A 270 -4.47 16.66 -9.37
CA ILE A 270 -3.03 16.41 -9.44
C ILE A 270 -2.42 16.37 -8.03
N LEU A 271 -1.62 15.34 -7.75
CA LEU A 271 -0.68 15.29 -6.64
C LEU A 271 0.74 15.49 -7.16
N VAL A 272 1.52 16.33 -6.47
CA VAL A 272 2.96 16.51 -6.65
C VAL A 272 3.65 15.91 -5.43
N MET A 273 4.44 14.86 -5.63
CA MET A 273 4.99 14.03 -4.56
C MET A 273 6.46 13.66 -4.79
N ASP A 274 7.13 13.19 -3.73
CA ASP A 274 8.48 12.63 -3.81
C ASP A 274 8.57 11.62 -4.95
N ILE A 275 9.58 11.75 -5.81
CA ILE A 275 9.93 10.73 -6.80
C ILE A 275 10.76 9.64 -6.12
N LEU A 276 10.36 8.38 -6.32
CA LEU A 276 10.97 7.21 -5.70
C LEU A 276 11.79 6.38 -6.72
N GLY A 277 12.45 5.34 -6.20
CA GLY A 277 13.17 4.34 -6.99
C GLY A 277 12.25 3.21 -7.51
N PRO A 278 12.82 2.05 -7.87
CA PRO A 278 12.05 0.92 -8.40
C PRO A 278 11.10 0.30 -7.36
N SER A 279 10.02 -0.31 -7.84
CA SER A 279 9.12 -1.12 -7.00
C SER A 279 9.74 -2.48 -6.67
N LEU A 280 9.24 -3.16 -5.63
CA LEU A 280 9.65 -4.54 -5.35
C LEU A 280 9.30 -5.49 -6.50
N TRP A 281 8.30 -5.16 -7.32
CA TRP A 281 8.01 -5.88 -8.56
C TRP A 281 9.13 -5.72 -9.60
N ASP A 282 9.62 -4.50 -9.81
CA ASP A 282 10.73 -4.23 -10.74
C ASP A 282 12.02 -4.91 -10.27
N VAL A 283 12.31 -4.82 -8.97
CA VAL A 283 13.48 -5.48 -8.35
C VAL A 283 13.36 -6.99 -8.47
N TRP A 284 12.20 -7.58 -8.18
CA TRP A 284 11.95 -9.02 -8.31
C TRP A 284 12.16 -9.52 -9.74
N ASN A 285 11.70 -8.78 -10.76
CA ASN A 285 11.99 -9.12 -12.16
C ASN A 285 13.48 -8.98 -12.49
N SER A 286 14.16 -7.94 -12.01
CA SER A 286 15.60 -7.74 -12.26
C SER A 286 16.49 -8.83 -11.63
N LEU A 287 16.00 -9.52 -10.59
CA LEU A 287 16.67 -10.63 -9.91
C LEU A 287 16.35 -12.00 -10.53
N GLY A 288 15.72 -12.07 -11.70
CA GLY A 288 15.34 -13.34 -12.33
C GLY A 288 14.14 -14.00 -11.65
N GLN A 289 13.20 -13.20 -11.16
CA GLN A 289 11.90 -13.66 -10.64
C GLN A 289 11.97 -14.50 -9.35
N SER A 290 12.99 -14.24 -8.52
CA SER A 290 13.14 -14.79 -7.18
C SER A 290 13.90 -13.83 -6.26
N MET A 291 13.54 -13.81 -4.98
CA MET A 291 14.29 -13.11 -3.92
C MET A 291 14.77 -14.09 -2.86
N SER A 292 15.97 -13.86 -2.34
CA SER A 292 16.49 -14.65 -1.22
C SER A 292 15.59 -14.48 0.03
N PRO A 293 15.45 -15.52 0.88
CA PRO A 293 14.67 -15.39 2.11
C PRO A 293 15.19 -14.33 3.08
N ASN A 294 16.49 -14.02 3.07
CA ASN A 294 17.09 -12.91 3.81
C ASN A 294 16.59 -11.54 3.31
N MET A 295 16.54 -11.34 2.00
CA MET A 295 16.00 -10.12 1.41
C MET A 295 14.51 -9.97 1.72
N ALA A 296 13.73 -11.05 1.54
CA ALA A 296 12.31 -11.07 1.89
C ALA A 296 12.07 -10.82 3.40
N ALA A 297 12.93 -11.31 4.29
CA ALA A 297 12.86 -11.03 5.72
C ALA A 297 13.13 -9.55 6.05
N CYS A 298 14.10 -8.92 5.38
CA CYS A 298 14.34 -7.49 5.53
C CYS A 298 13.17 -6.64 4.99
N ILE A 299 12.55 -7.06 3.88
CA ILE A 299 11.31 -6.46 3.36
C ILE A 299 10.18 -6.61 4.39
N ALA A 300 10.01 -7.80 4.99
CA ALA A 300 8.96 -8.07 5.96
C ALA A 300 9.02 -7.12 7.17
N VAL A 301 10.20 -6.98 7.79
CA VAL A 301 10.37 -6.12 8.97
C VAL A 301 10.07 -4.65 8.68
N GLU A 302 10.53 -4.15 7.53
CA GLU A 302 10.28 -2.76 7.13
C GLU A 302 8.81 -2.56 6.75
N ALA A 303 8.21 -3.46 5.95
CA ALA A 303 6.81 -3.39 5.53
C ALA A 303 5.83 -3.50 6.72
N ILE A 304 6.05 -4.40 7.67
CA ILE A 304 5.25 -4.49 8.91
C ILE A 304 5.33 -3.18 9.70
N SER A 305 6.49 -2.54 9.73
CA SER A 305 6.68 -1.26 10.43
C SER A 305 5.97 -0.08 9.74
N ILE A 306 5.94 -0.07 8.41
CA ILE A 306 5.18 0.93 7.63
C ILE A 306 3.68 0.73 7.85
N LEU A 307 3.20 -0.52 7.78
CA LEU A 307 1.80 -0.87 8.07
C LEU A 307 1.42 -0.53 9.51
N GLU A 308 2.27 -0.76 10.52
CA GLU A 308 2.01 -0.34 11.90
C GLU A 308 1.75 1.18 11.96
N LYS A 309 2.57 2.01 11.29
CA LYS A 309 2.36 3.48 11.34
C LYS A 309 1.11 3.93 10.59
N LEU A 310 0.77 3.26 9.47
CA LEU A 310 -0.51 3.44 8.77
C LEU A 310 -1.70 3.10 9.68
N HIS A 311 -1.65 1.92 10.31
CA HIS A 311 -2.70 1.42 11.20
C HIS A 311 -2.86 2.31 12.43
N ILE A 312 -1.78 2.75 13.09
CA ILE A 312 -1.85 3.69 14.23
C ILE A 312 -2.65 4.96 13.88
N LYS A 313 -2.46 5.49 12.67
CA LYS A 313 -3.16 6.67 12.13
C LYS A 313 -4.63 6.41 11.74
N GLY A 314 -5.10 5.17 11.88
CA GLY A 314 -6.50 4.77 11.69
C GLY A 314 -6.88 4.31 10.29
N PHE A 315 -5.89 4.05 9.42
CA PHE A 315 -6.11 3.60 8.05
C PHE A 315 -5.56 2.21 7.81
N VAL A 316 -6.25 1.42 7.00
CA VAL A 316 -5.73 0.22 6.31
C VAL A 316 -5.45 0.58 4.85
N HIS A 317 -4.53 -0.15 4.23
CA HIS A 317 -4.09 0.08 2.85
C HIS A 317 -5.06 -0.50 1.82
N GLY A 318 -5.49 -1.75 2.01
CA GLY A 318 -6.46 -2.44 1.16
C GLY A 318 -5.92 -2.99 -0.17
N ASP A 319 -4.68 -2.66 -0.55
CA ASP A 319 -4.02 -3.19 -1.76
C ASP A 319 -2.51 -3.41 -1.56
N VAL A 320 -2.15 -4.21 -0.56
CA VAL A 320 -0.75 -4.55 -0.25
C VAL A 320 -0.21 -5.56 -1.27
N LYS A 321 0.82 -5.18 -2.02
CA LYS A 321 1.43 -5.96 -3.12
C LYS A 321 2.83 -5.45 -3.52
N PRO A 322 3.66 -6.22 -4.24
CA PRO A 322 5.01 -5.79 -4.66
C PRO A 322 5.08 -4.46 -5.41
N GLU A 323 4.08 -4.17 -6.25
CA GLU A 323 4.02 -2.96 -7.09
C GLU A 323 3.83 -1.68 -6.28
N ASN A 324 3.22 -1.77 -5.08
CA ASN A 324 2.92 -0.63 -4.21
C ASN A 324 4.02 -0.39 -3.15
N PHE A 325 5.06 -1.23 -3.10
CA PHE A 325 6.24 -0.99 -2.27
C PHE A 325 7.42 -0.57 -3.14
N LEU A 326 7.92 0.64 -2.95
CA LEU A 326 9.04 1.22 -3.71
C LEU A 326 10.26 1.45 -2.83
N LEU A 327 11.43 1.37 -3.44
CA LEU A 327 12.69 1.80 -2.84
C LEU A 327 12.85 3.33 -2.94
N GLY A 328 13.73 3.92 -2.14
CA GLY A 328 14.17 5.30 -2.34
C GLY A 328 14.95 5.47 -3.65
N GLN A 329 15.22 6.72 -4.04
CA GLN A 329 15.97 6.97 -5.28
C GLN A 329 17.38 6.36 -5.25
N PRO A 330 17.85 5.72 -6.34
CA PRO A 330 19.22 5.23 -6.46
C PRO A 330 20.27 6.31 -6.22
N GLY A 331 21.31 5.99 -5.45
CA GLY A 331 22.38 6.93 -5.10
C GLY A 331 21.92 8.05 -4.15
N SER A 332 20.84 7.85 -3.41
CA SER A 332 20.42 8.70 -2.28
C SER A 332 20.67 7.97 -0.95
N ALA A 333 20.74 8.71 0.16
CA ALA A 333 20.88 8.10 1.49
C ALA A 333 19.70 7.19 1.88
N ASP A 334 18.57 7.32 1.17
CA ASP A 334 17.34 6.55 1.36
C ASP A 334 17.15 5.44 0.30
N GLU A 335 18.13 5.17 -0.58
CA GLU A 335 17.98 4.19 -1.69
C GLU A 335 17.52 2.79 -1.24
N LYS A 336 17.96 2.34 -0.06
CA LYS A 336 17.59 1.03 0.51
C LYS A 336 16.35 1.08 1.41
N LYS A 337 15.72 2.24 1.60
CA LYS A 337 14.53 2.40 2.43
C LYS A 337 13.28 2.02 1.63
N LEU A 338 12.34 1.35 2.26
CA LEU A 338 11.05 1.02 1.66
C LEU A 338 10.03 2.15 1.86
N TYR A 339 9.14 2.30 0.89
CA TYR A 339 8.01 3.22 0.88
C TYR A 339 6.76 2.49 0.40
N LEU A 340 5.60 2.77 0.99
CA LEU A 340 4.29 2.29 0.57
C LEU A 340 3.56 3.42 -0.17
N ILE A 341 3.04 3.12 -1.36
CA ILE A 341 2.37 4.08 -2.27
C ILE A 341 0.96 3.63 -2.66
N ASP A 342 0.24 4.50 -3.37
CA ASP A 342 -1.12 4.30 -3.91
C ASP A 342 -2.21 4.07 -2.84
N LEU A 343 -2.54 5.15 -2.13
CA LEU A 343 -3.53 5.14 -1.05
C LEU A 343 -4.97 5.31 -1.58
N GLY A 344 -5.21 5.01 -2.86
CA GLY A 344 -6.52 5.11 -3.53
C GLY A 344 -7.56 4.10 -3.02
N LEU A 345 -7.11 2.97 -2.45
CA LEU A 345 -7.98 1.97 -1.81
C LEU A 345 -7.97 2.02 -0.28
N ALA A 346 -7.20 2.93 0.31
CA ALA A 346 -7.08 3.04 1.75
C ALA A 346 -8.44 3.40 2.39
N SER A 347 -8.72 2.82 3.55
CA SER A 347 -9.99 3.02 4.27
C SER A 347 -9.77 3.08 5.77
N ARG A 348 -10.75 3.58 6.54
CA ARG A 348 -10.66 3.67 8.00
C ARG A 348 -11.05 2.35 8.64
N TRP A 349 -10.20 1.84 9.55
CA TRP A 349 -10.53 0.70 10.42
C TRP A 349 -11.01 1.13 11.81
N LYS A 350 -10.80 2.40 12.18
CA LYS A 350 -11.38 3.02 13.38
C LYS A 350 -11.98 4.38 13.06
N ASP A 351 -13.01 4.74 13.82
CA ASP A 351 -13.58 6.08 13.79
C ASP A 351 -12.56 7.13 14.26
N ALA A 352 -12.62 8.31 13.65
CA ALA A 352 -11.68 9.39 13.90
C ALA A 352 -11.98 10.14 15.22
N SER A 353 -13.23 10.12 15.69
CA SER A 353 -13.67 10.91 16.85
C SER A 353 -13.63 10.14 18.16
N SER A 354 -14.13 8.90 18.15
CA SER A 354 -14.25 8.00 19.30
C SER A 354 -13.06 7.04 19.44
N GLY A 355 -12.25 6.89 18.38
CA GLY A 355 -11.15 5.93 18.31
C GLY A 355 -11.59 4.45 18.28
N GLN A 356 -12.90 4.16 18.30
CA GLN A 356 -13.45 2.81 18.31
C GLN A 356 -13.26 2.13 16.95
N HIS A 357 -13.15 0.81 16.97
CA HIS A 357 -13.11 0.01 15.74
C HIS A 357 -14.39 0.24 14.93
N VAL A 358 -14.28 0.25 13.59
CA VAL A 358 -15.47 0.31 12.73
C VAL A 358 -16.30 -0.97 12.87
N ASP A 359 -17.62 -0.83 12.71
CA ASP A 359 -18.53 -1.97 12.73
C ASP A 359 -18.21 -2.98 11.63
N TYR A 360 -18.47 -4.25 11.93
CA TYR A 360 -18.38 -5.32 10.96
C TYR A 360 -19.58 -5.28 10.00
N ASP A 361 -19.28 -5.32 8.70
CA ASP A 361 -20.24 -5.43 7.60
C ASP A 361 -19.71 -6.48 6.60
N GLN A 362 -20.60 -7.04 5.78
CA GLN A 362 -20.23 -7.97 4.71
C GLN A 362 -21.12 -7.77 3.47
N ARG A 363 -20.48 -7.46 2.34
CA ARG A 363 -21.09 -7.20 1.04
C ARG A 363 -20.44 -8.09 -0.02
N PRO A 364 -20.89 -9.35 -0.20
CA PRO A 364 -20.20 -10.34 -1.03
C PRO A 364 -20.09 -9.97 -2.52
N ASP A 365 -20.87 -9.00 -2.97
CA ASP A 365 -20.84 -8.38 -4.30
C ASP A 365 -19.71 -7.33 -4.48
N VAL A 366 -19.12 -6.85 -3.38
CA VAL A 366 -18.10 -5.79 -3.39
C VAL A 366 -16.70 -6.35 -3.09
N PHE A 367 -15.91 -6.52 -4.16
CA PHE A 367 -14.48 -6.81 -4.05
C PHE A 367 -13.62 -5.56 -4.35
N ARG A 368 -12.50 -5.40 -3.63
CA ARG A 368 -11.48 -4.36 -3.85
C ARG A 368 -10.07 -4.92 -3.64
N GLY A 369 -9.08 -4.27 -4.24
CA GLY A 369 -7.67 -4.68 -4.19
C GLY A 369 -7.29 -5.71 -5.27
N THR A 370 -6.07 -6.20 -5.21
CA THR A 370 -5.51 -7.10 -6.21
C THR A 370 -5.78 -8.57 -5.85
N ILE A 371 -6.62 -9.26 -6.64
CA ILE A 371 -7.07 -10.67 -6.43
C ILE A 371 -5.94 -11.61 -5.98
N ARG A 372 -4.75 -11.49 -6.58
CA ARG A 372 -3.58 -12.33 -6.27
C ARG A 372 -3.17 -12.23 -4.79
N TYR A 373 -3.18 -11.03 -4.22
CA TYR A 373 -2.63 -10.72 -2.90
C TYR A 373 -3.70 -10.38 -1.84
N ALA A 374 -4.94 -10.04 -2.21
CA ALA A 374 -6.01 -9.70 -1.28
C ALA A 374 -6.28 -10.81 -0.23
N SER A 375 -6.72 -10.45 0.98
CA SER A 375 -7.11 -11.42 2.02
C SER A 375 -8.32 -12.27 1.61
N VAL A 376 -8.50 -13.42 2.25
CA VAL A 376 -9.74 -14.22 2.17
C VAL A 376 -10.95 -13.37 2.55
N HIS A 377 -10.83 -12.48 3.53
CA HIS A 377 -11.95 -11.65 3.97
C HIS A 377 -12.33 -10.57 2.94
N ALA A 378 -11.36 -9.99 2.24
CA ALA A 378 -11.60 -9.07 1.13
C ALA A 378 -12.33 -9.77 -0.04
N HIS A 379 -11.98 -11.03 -0.35
CA HIS A 379 -12.73 -11.83 -1.32
C HIS A 379 -14.18 -12.11 -0.90
N LEU A 380 -14.43 -12.24 0.41
CA LEU A 380 -15.77 -12.44 0.97
C LEU A 380 -16.55 -11.12 1.14
N GLY A 381 -16.00 -9.98 0.71
CA GLY A 381 -16.63 -8.67 0.79
C GLY A 381 -16.79 -8.12 2.21
N ARG A 382 -15.99 -8.60 3.16
CA ARG A 382 -16.05 -8.17 4.58
C ARG A 382 -15.40 -6.80 4.75
N THR A 383 -15.80 -6.04 5.77
CA THR A 383 -15.11 -4.80 6.16
C THR A 383 -13.61 -5.06 6.32
N GLY A 384 -12.79 -4.23 5.67
CA GLY A 384 -11.34 -4.31 5.73
C GLY A 384 -10.80 -3.85 7.09
N SER A 385 -9.81 -4.56 7.60
CA SER A 385 -9.23 -4.41 8.93
C SER A 385 -7.72 -4.67 8.92
N ARG A 386 -7.03 -4.44 10.05
CA ARG A 386 -5.56 -4.47 10.11
C ARG A 386 -4.96 -5.84 9.75
N ARG A 387 -5.67 -6.93 10.04
CA ARG A 387 -5.27 -8.29 9.63
C ARG A 387 -5.21 -8.46 8.11
N ASP A 388 -6.04 -7.74 7.36
CA ASP A 388 -6.17 -7.92 5.91
C ASP A 388 -4.90 -7.45 5.18
N ASP A 389 -4.37 -6.29 5.58
CA ASP A 389 -3.08 -5.80 5.08
C ASP A 389 -1.91 -6.75 5.43
N LEU A 390 -1.96 -7.36 6.62
CA LEU A 390 -0.93 -8.28 7.11
C LEU A 390 -1.00 -9.67 6.44
N GLU A 391 -2.20 -10.18 6.17
CA GLU A 391 -2.43 -11.39 5.36
C GLU A 391 -1.99 -11.17 3.91
N SER A 392 -2.33 -10.02 3.32
CA SER A 392 -1.85 -9.62 1.99
C SER A 392 -0.33 -9.45 1.94
N LEU A 393 0.29 -8.95 3.02
CA LEU A 393 1.75 -8.94 3.13
C LEU A 393 2.33 -10.36 3.19
N ALA A 394 1.72 -11.30 3.91
CA ALA A 394 2.20 -12.68 3.96
C ALA A 394 2.19 -13.33 2.56
N TYR A 395 1.10 -13.17 1.81
CA TYR A 395 1.01 -13.63 0.41
C TYR A 395 2.03 -12.93 -0.50
N THR A 396 2.27 -11.62 -0.29
CA THR A 396 3.28 -10.84 -1.01
C THR A 396 4.70 -11.36 -0.76
N LEU A 397 5.07 -11.61 0.50
CA LEU A 397 6.40 -12.12 0.86
C LEU A 397 6.67 -13.52 0.30
N ILE A 398 5.67 -14.41 0.38
CA ILE A 398 5.76 -15.77 -0.15
C ILE A 398 5.86 -15.74 -1.69
N PHE A 399 5.15 -14.82 -2.34
CA PHE A 399 5.28 -14.59 -3.79
C PHE A 399 6.70 -14.17 -4.17
N LEU A 400 7.31 -13.21 -3.45
CA LEU A 400 8.65 -12.73 -3.76
C LEU A 400 9.71 -13.83 -3.68
N ILE A 401 9.56 -14.81 -2.78
CA ILE A 401 10.47 -15.96 -2.65
C ILE A 401 10.18 -17.03 -3.71
N LYS A 402 8.91 -17.42 -3.88
CA LYS A 402 8.53 -18.60 -4.70
C LYS A 402 8.25 -18.29 -6.16
N GLY A 403 8.16 -17.00 -6.51
CA GLY A 403 7.74 -16.47 -7.80
C GLY A 403 6.28 -16.76 -8.20
N ARG A 404 5.55 -17.58 -7.42
CA ARG A 404 4.16 -17.96 -7.68
C ARG A 404 3.38 -18.30 -6.41
N LEU A 405 2.05 -18.18 -6.50
CA LEU A 405 1.07 -18.58 -5.48
C LEU A 405 0.14 -19.67 -6.04
N PRO A 406 -0.40 -20.58 -5.20
CA PRO A 406 -1.21 -21.74 -5.64
C PRO A 406 -2.55 -21.43 -6.33
N TRP A 407 -2.90 -20.15 -6.46
CA TRP A 407 -4.17 -19.64 -7.01
C TRP A 407 -3.98 -18.69 -8.21
N GLN A 408 -2.85 -18.78 -8.91
CA GLN A 408 -2.67 -18.14 -10.22
C GLN A 408 -3.29 -19.00 -11.35
N GLY A 409 -3.64 -18.36 -12.47
CA GLY A 409 -4.18 -19.03 -13.66
C GLY A 409 -5.72 -19.11 -13.77
N TYR A 410 -6.46 -18.78 -12.71
CA TYR A 410 -7.93 -18.69 -12.79
C TYR A 410 -8.37 -17.50 -13.68
N GLN A 411 -9.44 -17.70 -14.46
CA GLN A 411 -9.99 -16.71 -15.40
C GLN A 411 -11.53 -16.61 -15.32
N GLY A 412 -12.09 -15.59 -15.96
CA GLY A 412 -13.54 -15.31 -16.00
C GLY A 412 -14.07 -14.59 -14.74
N ASP A 413 -15.36 -14.28 -14.74
CA ASP A 413 -15.99 -13.44 -13.70
C ASP A 413 -15.97 -14.09 -12.31
N ASN A 414 -15.97 -15.42 -12.25
CA ASN A 414 -15.87 -16.18 -11.00
C ASN A 414 -14.43 -16.32 -10.46
N LYS A 415 -13.41 -15.74 -11.12
CA LYS A 415 -11.98 -15.78 -10.73
C LYS A 415 -11.75 -15.42 -9.26
N SER A 416 -12.39 -14.35 -8.77
CA SER A 416 -12.26 -13.93 -7.36
C SER A 416 -12.74 -15.02 -6.39
N PHE A 417 -13.87 -15.68 -6.69
CA PHE A 417 -14.42 -16.78 -5.91
C PHE A 417 -13.55 -18.04 -5.96
N LEU A 418 -13.04 -18.41 -7.14
CA LEU A 418 -12.14 -19.56 -7.30
C LEU A 418 -10.83 -19.36 -6.53
N VAL A 419 -10.25 -18.15 -6.59
CA VAL A 419 -9.08 -17.76 -5.80
C VAL A 419 -9.38 -17.82 -4.29
N CYS A 420 -10.53 -17.30 -3.85
CA CYS A 420 -10.96 -17.38 -2.45
C CYS A 420 -11.04 -18.84 -1.95
N LYS A 421 -11.74 -19.70 -2.70
CA LYS A 421 -11.88 -21.12 -2.38
C LYS A 421 -10.51 -21.81 -2.32
N LYS A 422 -9.60 -21.48 -3.25
CA LYS A 422 -8.25 -22.04 -3.27
C LYS A 422 -7.39 -21.56 -2.10
N LYS A 423 -7.48 -20.29 -1.70
CA LYS A 423 -6.82 -19.74 -0.49
C LYS A 423 -7.28 -20.47 0.76
N MET A 424 -8.60 -20.57 0.97
CA MET A 424 -9.18 -21.25 2.14
C MET A 424 -8.83 -22.75 2.22
N GLY A 425 -8.64 -23.41 1.07
CA GLY A 425 -8.22 -24.81 0.99
C GLY A 425 -6.70 -25.04 0.95
N THR A 426 -5.87 -24.00 1.09
CA THR A 426 -4.39 -24.13 1.07
C THR A 426 -3.84 -23.93 2.48
N SER A 427 -3.26 -24.98 3.07
CA SER A 427 -2.68 -24.87 4.41
C SER A 427 -1.37 -24.06 4.43
N PRO A 428 -0.96 -23.51 5.59
CA PRO A 428 0.32 -22.83 5.73
C PRO A 428 1.54 -23.70 5.38
N GLU A 429 1.48 -25.02 5.61
CA GLU A 429 2.53 -25.97 5.20
C GLU A 429 2.67 -26.02 3.67
N LEU A 430 1.56 -26.17 2.95
CA LEU A 430 1.57 -26.23 1.49
C LEU A 430 2.01 -24.89 0.89
N MET A 431 1.54 -23.79 1.50
CA MET A 431 1.87 -22.44 1.09
C MET A 431 3.37 -22.13 1.26
N CYS A 432 3.90 -22.35 2.47
CA CYS A 432 5.29 -22.10 2.84
C CYS A 432 6.22 -23.31 2.60
N CYS A 433 5.80 -24.29 1.81
CA CYS A 433 6.69 -25.38 1.38
C CYS A 433 7.93 -24.80 0.68
N PHE A 434 9.13 -25.20 1.15
CA PHE A 434 10.45 -24.64 0.80
C PHE A 434 10.74 -23.18 1.23
N CYS A 435 9.86 -22.55 2.02
CA CYS A 435 10.17 -21.28 2.69
C CYS A 435 10.69 -21.53 4.12
N PRO A 436 11.60 -20.69 4.66
CA PRO A 436 12.00 -20.78 6.06
C PRO A 436 10.83 -20.61 7.03
N THR A 437 10.94 -21.24 8.20
CA THR A 437 9.92 -21.28 9.26
C THR A 437 9.29 -19.92 9.63
N PRO A 438 10.04 -18.79 9.69
CA PRO A 438 9.46 -17.47 9.95
C PRO A 438 8.30 -17.07 9.04
N PHE A 439 8.35 -17.42 7.75
CA PHE A 439 7.27 -17.09 6.81
C PHE A 439 6.00 -17.91 7.08
N LYS A 440 6.15 -19.16 7.52
CA LYS A 440 5.03 -19.99 7.99
C LYS A 440 4.42 -19.41 9.27
N GLN A 441 5.25 -19.11 10.27
CA GLN A 441 4.80 -18.54 11.55
C GLN A 441 4.08 -17.19 11.38
N PHE A 442 4.58 -16.33 10.49
CA PHE A 442 3.92 -15.08 10.14
C PHE A 442 2.56 -15.32 9.47
N LEU A 443 2.48 -16.20 8.46
CA LEU A 443 1.23 -16.55 7.79
C LEU A 443 0.19 -17.13 8.76
N GLU A 444 0.60 -18.06 9.64
CA GLU A 444 -0.27 -18.64 10.67
C GLU A 444 -0.77 -17.59 11.65
N ALA A 445 0.08 -16.65 12.08
CA ALA A 445 -0.31 -15.60 13.02
C ALA A 445 -1.35 -14.64 12.41
N VAL A 446 -1.16 -14.21 11.16
CA VAL A 446 -2.06 -13.21 10.54
C VAL A 446 -3.39 -13.82 10.07
N THR A 447 -3.41 -15.06 9.60
CA THR A 447 -4.65 -15.73 9.12
C THR A 447 -5.60 -16.16 10.24
N ASN A 448 -5.10 -16.28 11.48
CA ASN A 448 -5.92 -16.58 12.66
C ASN A 448 -6.40 -15.33 13.44
N MET A 449 -6.04 -14.13 12.97
CA MET A 449 -6.32 -12.86 13.65
C MET A 449 -7.80 -12.44 13.54
N LYS A 450 -8.39 -11.99 14.64
CA LYS A 450 -9.79 -11.49 14.63
C LYS A 450 -9.89 -10.12 13.97
N PHE A 451 -11.10 -9.75 13.58
CA PHE A 451 -11.40 -8.49 12.86
C PHE A 451 -10.95 -7.25 13.61
N ASP A 452 -11.24 -7.21 14.91
CA ASP A 452 -11.03 -6.11 15.84
C ASP A 452 -9.71 -6.22 16.63
N GLU A 453 -8.96 -7.31 16.46
CA GLU A 453 -7.73 -7.60 17.20
C GLU A 453 -6.64 -6.54 16.94
N GLU A 454 -5.93 -6.14 18.00
CA GLU A 454 -4.75 -5.29 17.92
C GLU A 454 -3.53 -6.15 17.56
N PRO A 455 -2.91 -5.98 16.37
CA PRO A 455 -1.78 -6.82 16.00
C PRO A 455 -0.58 -6.58 16.91
N ASP A 456 0.07 -7.64 17.38
CA ASP A 456 1.39 -7.53 18.01
C ASP A 456 2.48 -7.42 16.93
N TYR A 457 2.59 -6.24 16.32
CA TYR A 457 3.59 -5.94 15.29
C TYR A 457 5.03 -6.26 15.74
N SER A 458 5.34 -6.15 17.04
CA SER A 458 6.65 -6.48 17.58
C SER A 458 6.91 -7.99 17.54
N LYS A 459 5.92 -8.81 17.94
CA LYS A 459 5.99 -10.27 17.80
C LYS A 459 6.07 -10.69 16.32
N LEU A 460 5.27 -10.08 15.45
CA LEU A 460 5.29 -10.37 14.01
C LEU A 460 6.66 -10.07 13.36
N ILE A 461 7.32 -8.97 13.75
CA ILE A 461 8.70 -8.64 13.35
C ILE A 461 9.69 -9.68 13.90
N SER A 462 9.53 -10.09 15.16
CA SER A 462 10.50 -10.97 15.84
C SER A 462 10.70 -12.33 15.15
N PHE A 463 9.70 -12.84 14.42
CA PHE A 463 9.84 -14.08 13.65
C PHE A 463 11.00 -14.02 12.64
N PHE A 464 11.26 -12.84 12.06
CA PHE A 464 12.24 -12.66 10.98
C PHE A 464 13.67 -12.39 11.49
N GLU A 465 13.87 -12.17 12.79
CA GLU A 465 15.18 -11.79 13.37
C GLU A 465 16.29 -12.80 13.05
N SER A 466 15.98 -14.10 13.04
CA SER A 466 16.93 -15.18 12.74
C SER A 466 17.42 -15.21 11.29
N LEU A 467 16.72 -14.54 10.37
CA LEU A 467 17.08 -14.46 8.94
C LEU A 467 17.83 -13.16 8.59
N ILE A 468 17.98 -12.23 9.54
CA ILE A 468 18.50 -10.89 9.31
C ILE A 468 19.95 -10.80 9.81
N GLU A 469 20.86 -10.49 8.90
CA GLU A 469 22.27 -10.27 9.25
C GLU A 469 22.44 -9.08 10.22
N PRO A 470 23.27 -9.21 11.27
CA PRO A 470 23.55 -8.12 12.20
C PRO A 470 24.21 -6.90 11.54
N ARG A 471 23.52 -5.75 11.53
CA ARG A 471 24.01 -4.40 11.18
C ARG A 471 25.05 -4.31 10.05
N SER A 472 24.84 -5.07 8.97
CA SER A 472 25.70 -5.00 7.79
C SER A 472 25.25 -3.87 6.85
N PRO A 473 26.16 -3.00 6.34
CA PRO A 473 25.84 -2.07 5.26
C PRO A 473 25.47 -2.79 3.94
N LEU A 474 25.80 -4.09 3.84
CA LEU A 474 25.48 -4.95 2.71
C LEU A 474 24.01 -5.38 2.67
N ARG A 475 23.22 -5.16 3.75
CA ARG A 475 21.79 -5.49 3.77
C ARG A 475 21.08 -4.95 2.52
N PRO A 476 20.17 -5.71 1.89
CA PRO A 476 19.47 -5.25 0.69
C PRO A 476 18.45 -4.15 0.99
N ILE A 477 17.81 -4.20 2.16
CA ILE A 477 16.84 -3.20 2.65
C ILE A 477 17.32 -2.62 3.98
N ARG A 478 17.13 -1.31 4.17
CA ARG A 478 17.42 -0.59 5.40
C ARG A 478 16.28 -0.73 6.40
N ILE A 479 16.49 -1.53 7.44
CA ILE A 479 15.53 -1.80 8.52
C ILE A 479 15.78 -1.01 9.81
N ASP A 480 16.77 -0.11 9.84
CA ASP A 480 17.17 0.58 11.08
C ASP A 480 16.14 1.62 11.55
N GLY A 481 15.24 2.07 10.67
CA GLY A 481 14.10 2.92 11.07
C GLY A 481 13.02 2.12 11.82
N ALA A 482 12.66 0.93 11.33
CA ALA A 482 11.86 -0.05 12.08
C ALA A 482 12.44 -0.33 13.48
N LEU A 483 13.74 -0.66 13.56
CA LEU A 483 14.41 -1.02 14.81
C LEU A 483 14.65 0.16 15.78
N LYS A 484 14.72 1.40 15.29
CA LYS A 484 14.72 2.60 16.16
C LYS A 484 13.35 2.85 16.78
N GLY A 485 12.26 2.52 16.06
CA GLY A 485 10.92 2.48 16.63
C GLY A 485 10.84 1.54 17.83
N TRP A 486 11.34 0.31 17.68
CA TRP A 486 11.35 -0.74 18.71
C TRP A 486 11.96 -0.29 20.06
N THR A 487 13.18 0.26 20.04
CA THR A 487 13.87 0.68 21.29
C THR A 487 13.26 1.92 21.97
N GLY A 488 12.70 2.85 21.19
CA GLY A 488 11.98 4.01 21.72
C GLY A 488 10.62 3.62 22.31
N TRP A 489 9.83 2.85 21.57
CA TRP A 489 8.45 2.49 21.95
C TRP A 489 8.38 1.49 23.09
N ALA A 490 9.34 0.58 23.24
CA ALA A 490 9.42 -0.31 24.41
C ALA A 490 9.57 0.47 25.73
N LYS A 491 10.25 1.63 25.72
CA LYS A 491 10.28 2.56 26.86
C LYS A 491 8.94 3.26 27.04
N THR A 492 8.34 3.78 25.97
CA THR A 492 7.07 4.53 26.05
C THR A 492 5.89 3.66 26.51
N ARG A 493 5.75 2.42 26.02
CA ARG A 493 4.72 1.49 26.53
C ARG A 493 4.89 1.20 28.03
N LYS A 494 6.12 1.00 28.53
CA LYS A 494 6.40 0.83 29.97
C LYS A 494 6.01 2.06 30.81
N ILE A 495 6.03 3.26 30.25
CA ILE A 495 5.63 4.50 30.92
C ILE A 495 4.09 4.62 30.94
N ILE A 496 3.42 4.41 29.79
CA ILE A 496 1.95 4.51 29.70
C ILE A 496 1.26 3.46 30.59
N TYR A 497 1.74 2.21 30.59
CA TYR A 497 1.20 1.17 31.49
C TYR A 497 1.51 1.40 32.98
N LYS A 498 2.50 2.25 33.34
CA LYS A 498 2.73 2.69 34.72
C LYS A 498 1.84 3.87 35.13
N LEU A 499 1.47 4.75 34.19
CA LEU A 499 0.63 5.91 34.46
C LEU A 499 -0.88 5.60 34.45
N GLY A 500 -1.29 4.48 33.85
CA GLY A 500 -2.68 3.98 33.89
C GLY A 500 -3.04 3.11 35.11
N ARG A 501 -2.19 3.06 36.14
CA ARG A 501 -2.42 2.36 37.42
C ARG A 501 -1.94 3.20 38.62
N GLY A 502 -2.05 4.52 38.51
CA GLY A 502 -1.86 5.48 39.60
C GLY A 502 -3.21 6.00 40.08
#